data_AF-N9F5W7-F1
#
_entry.id   AF-N9F5W7-F1
#
_cell.length_a   1.000
_cell.length_b   1.000
_cell.length_c   1.000
_cell.angle_alpha   90.00
_cell.angle_beta   90.00
_cell.angle_gamma   90.00
#
_symmetry.space_group_name_H-M   'P 1'
#
loop_
_entity.id
_entity.type
_entity.pdbx_description
1 polymer ?
#
loop_
_entity_poly.entity_id
_entity_poly.type
_entity_poly.pdbx_seq_one_letter_code
_entity_poly.pdbx_strand_id
1 'polypeptide(L)'
;MYKVDISFNNKEWICKKCGLLKPSSKIKLKIGDEVFFLVSKKRNESETISKEVNGTILDINDNQLIILDKKEIKTYFINKNEAFLKGRPAFFLYNMYGECMCKNE
;
A
#
# COMPACT_ATOMS: atom_id res chain seq x y z
N MET A 1 19.78 -7.21 -22.15
CA MET A 1 18.59 -6.73 -21.42
C MET A 1 18.39 -7.64 -20.23
N TYR A 2 18.73 -7.19 -19.02
CA TYR A 2 18.53 -7.99 -17.81
C TYR A 2 17.02 -8.07 -17.54
N LYS A 3 16.42 -9.25 -17.71
CA LYS A 3 15.09 -9.51 -17.13
C LYS A 3 15.32 -9.63 -15.63
N VAL A 4 14.82 -8.66 -14.88
CA VAL A 4 14.81 -8.76 -13.42
C VAL A 4 13.89 -9.93 -13.09
N ASP A 5 14.47 -11.06 -12.67
CA ASP A 5 13.72 -12.24 -12.26
C ASP A 5 13.23 -12.02 -10.83
N ILE A 6 12.24 -11.13 -10.69
CA ILE A 6 11.60 -10.92 -9.40
C ILE A 6 10.63 -12.08 -9.22
N SER A 7 11.13 -13.17 -8.64
CA SER A 7 10.34 -14.33 -8.23
C SER A 7 9.40 -13.93 -7.09
N PHE A 8 8.27 -13.36 -7.47
CA PHE A 8 7.20 -12.97 -6.58
C PHE A 8 6.37 -14.19 -6.11
N ASN A 9 6.48 -15.34 -6.79
CA ASN A 9 5.61 -16.54 -6.71
C ASN A 9 5.18 -17.06 -5.32
N ASN A 10 5.91 -16.72 -4.25
CA ASN A 10 5.58 -17.15 -2.88
C ASN A 10 4.83 -16.10 -2.03
N LYS A 11 4.47 -14.94 -2.58
CA LYS A 11 3.72 -13.92 -1.81
C LYS A 11 2.22 -14.08 -1.98
N GLU A 12 1.50 -14.01 -0.87
CA GLU A 12 0.04 -14.20 -0.80
C GLU A 12 -0.76 -13.18 -1.64
N TRP A 13 -0.14 -12.04 -1.94
CA TRP A 13 -0.72 -10.93 -2.71
C TRP A 13 -0.55 -11.06 -4.22
N ILE A 14 -0.06 -12.20 -4.72
CA ILE A 14 -0.02 -12.49 -6.16
C ILE A 14 -1.07 -13.53 -6.48
N CYS A 15 -1.70 -13.36 -7.63
CA CYS A 15 -2.55 -14.39 -8.19
C CYS A 15 -1.68 -15.54 -8.71
N LYS A 16 -1.79 -16.72 -8.12
CA LYS A 16 -1.10 -17.93 -8.60
C LYS A 16 -1.51 -18.34 -10.01
N LYS A 17 -2.67 -17.86 -10.50
CA LYS A 17 -3.20 -18.18 -11.83
C LYS A 17 -2.63 -17.31 -12.95
N CYS A 18 -2.52 -15.99 -12.73
CA CYS A 18 -2.08 -15.05 -13.77
C CYS A 18 -0.78 -14.31 -13.45
N GLY A 19 -0.20 -14.49 -12.25
CA GLY A 19 1.02 -13.80 -11.83
C GLY A 19 0.85 -12.30 -11.51
N LEU A 20 -0.35 -11.74 -11.72
CA LEU A 20 -0.65 -10.33 -11.42
C LEU A 20 -0.96 -10.12 -9.92
N LEU A 21 -0.93 -8.86 -9.49
CA LEU A 21 -1.17 -8.48 -8.10
C LEU A 21 -2.65 -8.60 -7.75
N LYS A 22 -2.97 -9.20 -6.59
CA LYS A 22 -4.35 -9.24 -6.08
C LYS A 22 -4.79 -7.83 -5.67
N PRO A 23 -6.04 -7.41 -5.96
CA PRO A 23 -6.48 -6.04 -5.74
C PRO A 23 -6.24 -5.55 -4.30
N SER A 24 -5.62 -4.37 -4.16
CA SER A 24 -5.40 -3.74 -2.85
C SER A 24 -6.72 -3.35 -2.17
N SER A 25 -7.73 -2.97 -2.97
CA SER A 25 -9.08 -2.59 -2.52
C SER A 25 -9.85 -3.71 -1.81
N LYS A 26 -9.47 -4.97 -1.99
CA LYS A 26 -10.08 -6.12 -1.30
C LYS A 26 -9.40 -6.44 0.03
N ILE A 27 -8.37 -5.70 0.41
CA ILE A 27 -7.66 -5.90 1.68
C ILE A 27 -8.50 -5.29 2.80
N LYS A 28 -8.99 -6.14 3.70
CA LYS A 28 -9.72 -5.71 4.89
C LYS A 28 -8.73 -5.25 5.96
N LEU A 29 -8.52 -3.93 6.05
CA LEU A 29 -7.73 -3.29 7.10
C LEU A 29 -8.46 -3.36 8.45
N LYS A 30 -7.70 -3.48 9.53
CA LYS A 30 -8.19 -3.55 10.91
C LYS A 30 -7.35 -2.68 11.85
N ILE A 31 -7.95 -2.31 12.97
CA ILE A 31 -7.21 -1.67 14.08
C ILE A 31 -6.08 -2.60 14.53
N GLY A 32 -4.89 -2.04 14.73
CA GLY A 32 -3.67 -2.76 15.07
C GLY A 32 -2.84 -3.22 13.88
N ASP A 33 -3.37 -3.16 12.65
CA ASP A 33 -2.58 -3.50 11.47
C ASP A 33 -1.43 -2.51 11.25
N GLU A 34 -0.28 -3.05 10.85
CA GLU A 34 0.85 -2.26 10.38
C GLU A 34 0.65 -1.93 8.90
N VAL A 35 0.70 -0.64 8.57
CA VAL A 35 0.48 -0.12 7.22
C VAL A 35 1.56 0.86 6.80
N PHE A 36 1.66 1.10 5.51
CA PHE A 36 2.45 2.18 4.93
C PHE A 36 1.62 2.97 3.91
N PHE A 37 1.99 4.23 3.72
CA PHE A 37 1.34 5.16 2.80
C PHE A 37 2.33 6.23 2.35
N LEU A 38 2.01 6.93 1.26
CA LEU A 38 2.84 8.00 0.72
C LEU A 38 2.30 9.37 1.17
N VAL A 39 3.18 10.17 1.76
CA VAL A 39 2.91 11.58 2.07
C VAL A 39 3.70 12.44 1.09
N SER A 40 2.98 13.26 0.33
CA SER A 40 3.57 14.20 -0.63
C SER A 40 3.60 15.59 -0.04
N LYS A 41 4.76 16.24 -0.08
CA LYS A 41 4.92 17.65 0.28
C LYS A 41 5.40 18.42 -0.94
N LYS A 42 4.68 19.50 -1.29
CA LYS A 42 5.19 20.46 -2.27
C LYS A 42 6.39 21.16 -1.67
N ARG A 43 7.53 21.09 -2.36
CA ARG A 43 8.73 21.82 -1.98
C ARG A 43 8.69 23.22 -2.58
N ASN A 44 8.41 23.31 -3.88
CA ASN A 44 8.23 24.53 -4.69
C ASN A 44 7.12 24.30 -5.74
N GLU A 45 6.82 25.28 -6.60
CA GLU A 45 5.80 25.19 -7.65
C GLU A 45 5.98 24.01 -8.63
N SER A 46 7.22 23.54 -8.82
CA SER A 46 7.60 22.48 -9.76
C SER A 46 8.02 21.16 -9.11
N GLU A 47 8.26 21.11 -7.79
CA GLU A 47 8.79 19.93 -7.11
C GLU A 47 7.85 19.43 -6.01
N THR A 48 7.44 18.16 -6.13
CA THR A 48 6.75 17.41 -5.08
C THR A 48 7.69 16.32 -4.58
N ILE A 49 7.98 16.32 -3.27
CA ILE A 49 8.73 15.25 -2.62
C ILE A 49 7.73 14.32 -1.93
N SER A 50 7.80 13.04 -2.27
CA SER A 50 7.03 11.99 -1.62
C SER A 50 7.89 11.22 -0.63
N LYS A 51 7.37 11.02 0.59
CA LYS A 51 7.99 10.17 1.62
C LYS A 51 7.03 9.03 1.94
N GLU A 52 7.55 7.81 2.01
CA GLU A 52 6.82 6.69 2.58
C GLU A 52 6.81 6.80 4.11
N VAL A 53 5.63 6.69 4.69
CA VAL A 53 5.40 6.67 6.13
C VAL A 53 4.87 5.29 6.50
N ASN A 54 5.42 4.72 7.57
CA ASN A 54 4.99 3.44 8.13
C ASN A 54 4.34 3.71 9.49
N GLY A 55 3.25 3.03 9.82
CA GLY A 55 2.57 3.22 11.10
C GLY A 55 1.57 2.11 11.43
N THR A 56 0.99 2.20 12.61
CA THR A 56 -0.04 1.27 13.11
C THR A 56 -1.41 1.94 13.05
N ILE A 57 -2.44 1.26 12.52
CA ILE A 57 -3.81 1.76 12.56
C ILE A 57 -4.29 1.79 14.02
N LEU A 58 -4.63 2.99 14.51
CA LEU A 58 -5.24 3.20 15.82
C LEU A 58 -6.76 3.11 15.77
N ASP A 59 -7.37 3.61 14.69
CA ASP A 59 -8.83 3.68 14.55
C ASP A 59 -9.24 3.73 13.07
N ILE A 60 -10.49 3.34 12.80
CA ILE A 60 -11.10 3.32 11.47
C ILE A 60 -12.48 3.97 11.56
N ASN A 61 -12.61 5.15 10.96
CA ASN A 61 -13.86 5.90 10.92
C ASN A 61 -14.32 6.06 9.47
N ASP A 62 -15.37 5.32 9.10
CA ASP A 62 -15.94 5.26 7.75
C ASP A 62 -14.90 4.99 6.64
N ASN A 63 -14.35 6.06 6.06
CA ASN A 63 -13.38 6.03 4.98
C ASN A 63 -12.00 6.58 5.37
N GLN A 64 -11.82 6.95 6.63
CA GLN A 64 -10.58 7.46 7.20
C GLN A 64 -9.92 6.44 8.13
N LEU A 65 -8.60 6.40 8.08
CA LEU A 65 -7.75 5.69 9.01
C LEU A 65 -7.01 6.70 9.88
N ILE A 66 -7.00 6.46 11.18
CA ILE A 66 -6.12 7.14 12.12
C ILE A 66 -4.90 6.25 12.31
N ILE A 67 -3.72 6.73 11.93
CA ILE A 67 -2.48 5.94 11.92
C ILE A 67 -1.43 6.62 12.77
N LEU A 68 -0.77 5.86 13.65
CA LEU A 68 0.37 6.33 14.44
C LEU A 68 1.69 5.89 13.79
N ASP A 69 2.48 6.85 13.34
CA ASP A 69 3.90 6.65 13.08
C ASP A 69 4.64 6.68 14.42
N LYS A 70 5.02 5.49 14.91
CA LYS A 70 5.75 5.34 16.19
C LYS A 70 7.17 5.90 16.13
N LYS A 71 7.78 6.02 14.94
CA LYS A 71 9.15 6.51 14.77
C LYS A 71 9.20 8.02 14.92
N GLU A 72 8.28 8.72 14.27
CA GLU A 72 8.20 10.19 14.30
C GLU A 72 7.25 10.70 15.41
N ILE A 73 6.56 9.79 16.11
CA ILE A 73 5.53 10.08 17.14
C ILE A 73 4.49 11.05 16.57
N LYS A 74 3.95 10.71 15.40
CA LYS A 74 2.96 11.52 14.67
C LYS A 74 1.75 10.70 14.30
N THR A 75 0.58 11.33 14.42
CA THR A 75 -0.69 10.76 13.98
C THR A 75 -1.06 11.32 12.61
N TYR A 76 -1.46 10.44 11.72
CA TYR A 76 -1.92 10.74 10.37
C TYR A 76 -3.38 10.33 10.19
N PHE A 77 -4.11 11.13 9.43
CA PHE A 77 -5.51 10.87 9.05
C PHE A 77 -5.55 10.76 7.53
N ILE A 78 -5.77 9.56 7.01
CA ILE A 78 -5.70 9.30 5.56
C ILE A 78 -6.90 8.52 5.07
N ASN A 79 -7.15 8.54 3.76
CA ASN A 79 -8.18 7.71 3.17
C ASN A 79 -7.75 6.22 3.24
N LYS A 80 -8.69 5.32 3.53
CA LYS A 80 -8.39 3.88 3.59
C LYS A 80 -7.78 3.33 2.30
N ASN A 81 -8.11 3.91 1.15
CA ASN A 81 -7.62 3.48 -0.16
C ASN A 81 -6.16 3.93 -0.43
N GLU A 82 -5.60 4.79 0.41
CA GLU A 82 -4.22 5.30 0.30
C GLU A 82 -3.24 4.49 1.17
N ALA A 83 -3.76 3.60 2.01
CA ALA A 83 -2.98 2.77 2.93
C ALA A 83 -2.78 1.36 2.39
N PHE A 84 -1.60 0.81 2.62
CA PHE A 84 -1.23 -0.55 2.22
C PHE A 84 -0.73 -1.32 3.44
N LEU A 85 -1.13 -2.58 3.61
CA LEU A 85 -0.56 -3.42 4.68
C LEU A 85 0.95 -3.59 4.51
N LYS A 86 1.68 -3.54 5.61
CA LYS A 86 3.13 -3.80 5.63
C LYS A 86 3.43 -5.17 5.01
N GLY A 87 4.42 -5.20 4.11
CA GLY A 87 4.78 -6.41 3.35
C GLY A 87 3.95 -6.67 2.09
N ARG A 88 2.95 -5.82 1.79
CA ARG A 88 2.30 -5.75 0.47
C ARG A 88 3.09 -4.84 -0.48
N PRO A 89 2.87 -4.96 -1.81
CA PRO A 89 3.44 -4.06 -2.80
C PRO A 89 2.93 -2.64 -2.58
N ALA A 90 3.80 -1.67 -2.83
CA ALA A 90 3.40 -0.28 -2.96
C ALA A 90 2.50 -0.07 -4.19
N PHE A 91 1.67 0.98 -4.15
CA PHE A 91 0.70 1.29 -5.22
C PHE A 91 1.32 1.32 -6.62
N PHE A 92 2.52 1.88 -6.77
CA PHE A 92 3.17 2.00 -8.08
C PHE A 92 3.42 0.64 -8.75
N LEU A 93 3.58 -0.43 -7.96
CA LEU A 93 3.72 -1.79 -8.48
C LEU A 93 2.42 -2.28 -9.12
N TYR A 94 1.25 -1.85 -8.62
CA TYR A 94 -0.04 -2.13 -9.25
C TYR A 94 -0.17 -1.44 -10.61
N ASN A 95 0.32 -0.20 -10.74
CA ASN A 95 0.35 0.50 -12.03
C ASN A 95 1.33 -0.13 -13.02
N MET A 96 2.46 -0.66 -12.53
CA MET A 96 3.50 -1.25 -13.38
C MET A 96 3.16 -2.67 -13.83
N TYR A 97 2.70 -3.52 -12.91
CA TYR A 97 2.46 -4.94 -13.16
C TYR A 97 1.01 -5.26 -13.47
N GLY A 98 0.06 -4.39 -13.12
CA GLY A 98 -1.37 -4.60 -13.31
C GLY A 98 -2.04 -5.38 -12.17
N GLU A 99 -3.37 -5.26 -12.13
CA GLU A 99 -4.22 -5.95 -11.16
C GLU A 99 -4.84 -7.22 -11.74
N CYS A 100 -4.94 -8.24 -10.88
CA CYS A 100 -5.60 -9.49 -11.20
C CYS A 100 -7.12 -9.30 -11.33
N MET A 101 -7.66 -9.68 -12.50
CA MET A 101 -9.11 -9.75 -12.76
C MET A 101 -9.66 -11.18 -12.82
N CYS A 102 -8.92 -12.18 -12.34
CA CYS A 102 -9.43 -13.56 -12.30
C CYS A 102 -10.70 -13.61 -11.45
N LYS A 103 -11.80 -14.08 -12.05
CA LYS A 103 -13.05 -14.33 -11.33
C LYS A 103 -12.86 -15.58 -10.48
N ASN A 104 -12.79 -15.39 -9.16
CA ASN A 104 -12.71 -16.41 -8.11
C ASN A 104 -11.40 -17.23 -8.16
N GLU A 105 -10.80 -17.65 -7.06
CA GLU A 105 -11.34 -18.12 -5.78
C GLU A 105 -10.89 -17.31 -4.56
#